data_AF-A0A8B7XXL3-F1
#
_entry.id   AF-A0A8B7XXL3-F1
#
_cell.length_a   1.000
_cell.length_b   1.000
_cell.length_c   1.000
_cell.angle_alpha   90.00
_cell.angle_beta   90.00
_cell.angle_gamma   90.00
#
_symmetry.space_group_name_H-M   'P 1'
#
loop_
_entity.id
_entity.type
_entity.pdbx_description
1 polymer ?
#
loop_
_entity_poly.entity_id
_entity_poly.type
_entity_poly.pdbx_seq_one_letter_code
_entity_poly.pdbx_strand_id
1 'polypeptide(L)'
;MSGEAGTTGTSTHASAAATGPTSAVKIRGSPSKYVKLNVGGALFYTTIDTLTKQDNMLRAMFSGRMEVLTDSEGWILIDRCGKHFNIILNYLRDGQIPLPELQSEIEELHNEAKYYLIQGLVDQCQKALKRKRDEYFPVCRIPVITSQREAQLLINGSTKPIVKLLYNRQNNKYSYTSNSDDNILKNIEMFDKLSVRFNGRVIFVKDVIGGNEEICCWSFYGHSRKVAEISCTSIMYTSEKKQTKVEFPEARILEETLNILLYEKLDSQDAEAMHNIGTKLGSFAAAAACHSDDDEDHRVRKT
;
A
#
# COMPACT_ATOMS: atom_id res chain seq x y z
N MET A 1 43.13 -54.53 -2.70
CA MET A 1 43.42 -53.67 -1.53
C MET A 1 42.21 -52.81 -1.31
N SER A 2 41.65 -52.99 -0.12
CA SER A 2 40.39 -52.52 0.42
C SER A 2 40.36 -50.99 0.54
N GLY A 3 39.21 -50.38 0.25
CA GLY A 3 38.90 -48.99 0.58
C GLY A 3 37.39 -48.82 0.56
N GLU A 4 36.82 -48.59 1.75
CA GLU A 4 35.43 -48.80 2.13
C GLU A 4 34.44 -47.74 1.66
N ALA A 5 33.17 -48.16 1.61
CA ALA A 5 31.99 -47.34 1.47
C ALA A 5 31.75 -46.44 2.69
N GLY A 6 31.30 -45.21 2.46
CA GLY A 6 30.88 -44.27 3.49
C GLY A 6 29.64 -43.49 3.06
N THR A 7 28.48 -44.02 3.42
CA THR A 7 27.15 -43.41 3.32
C THR A 7 26.98 -42.33 4.40
N THR A 8 26.62 -41.10 4.03
CA THR A 8 25.93 -40.12 4.89
C THR A 8 24.99 -39.32 3.97
N GLY A 9 23.68 -39.23 4.16
CA GLY A 9 22.91 -39.22 5.40
C GLY A 9 22.21 -37.87 5.47
N THR A 10 21.08 -37.73 4.77
CA THR A 10 20.12 -36.62 4.89
C THR A 10 19.68 -36.45 6.35
N SER A 11 19.77 -35.24 6.89
CA SER A 11 18.97 -34.85 8.07
C SER A 11 18.59 -33.36 8.01
N THR A 12 17.40 -33.11 7.48
CA THR A 12 16.59 -31.93 7.73
C THR A 12 16.28 -31.84 9.23
N HIS A 13 16.86 -30.85 9.93
CA HIS A 13 16.42 -30.52 11.28
C HIS A 13 15.12 -29.72 11.23
N ALA A 14 13.99 -30.44 11.24
CA ALA A 14 12.74 -29.89 11.73
C ALA A 14 12.86 -29.79 13.26
N SER A 15 12.96 -28.57 13.80
CA SER A 15 12.86 -28.34 15.24
C SER A 15 11.39 -28.48 15.65
N ALA A 16 11.05 -29.63 16.21
CA ALA A 16 9.79 -29.85 16.89
C ALA A 16 9.80 -29.05 18.20
N ALA A 17 8.94 -28.04 18.30
CA ALA A 17 8.67 -27.36 19.55
C ALA A 17 8.03 -28.38 20.52
N ALA A 18 8.80 -28.78 21.54
CA ALA A 18 8.34 -29.66 22.61
C ALA A 18 7.23 -28.95 23.39
N THR A 19 5.99 -29.44 23.25
CA THR A 19 4.85 -28.98 24.04
C THR A 19 4.87 -29.74 25.37
N GLY A 20 5.45 -29.12 26.40
CA GLY A 20 5.31 -29.59 27.78
C GLY A 20 3.85 -29.57 28.24
N PRO A 21 3.51 -30.27 29.34
CA PRO A 21 2.13 -30.32 29.83
C PRO A 21 1.65 -28.91 30.23
N THR A 22 0.60 -28.43 29.57
CA THR A 22 -0.08 -27.17 29.90
C THR A 22 -1.13 -27.39 30.98
N SER A 23 -1.17 -26.52 31.99
CA SER A 23 -2.17 -26.56 33.06
C SER A 23 -2.97 -25.26 33.12
N ALA A 24 -4.28 -25.37 33.39
CA ALA A 24 -5.16 -24.22 33.60
C ALA A 24 -5.09 -23.80 35.07
N VAL A 25 -4.70 -22.55 35.34
CA VAL A 25 -4.50 -22.04 36.71
C VAL A 25 -5.19 -20.68 36.88
N LYS A 26 -5.71 -20.42 38.09
CA LYS A 26 -6.21 -19.09 38.49
C LYS A 26 -5.09 -18.32 39.18
N ILE A 27 -4.75 -17.14 38.64
CA ILE A 27 -3.67 -16.31 39.21
C ILE A 27 -4.24 -15.32 40.22
N ARG A 28 -3.70 -15.35 41.43
CA ARG A 28 -3.83 -14.28 42.44
C ARG A 28 -2.45 -13.99 43.00
N GLY A 29 -2.00 -12.75 42.93
CA GLY A 29 -0.70 -12.32 43.45
C GLY A 29 -0.72 -10.86 43.86
N SER A 30 0.26 -10.46 44.66
CA SER A 30 0.46 -9.06 45.03
C SER A 30 0.76 -8.20 43.79
N PRO A 31 0.36 -6.91 43.74
CA PRO A 31 0.58 -6.05 42.58
C PRO A 31 2.06 -5.95 42.15
N SER A 32 2.98 -5.97 43.12
CA SER A 32 4.43 -5.93 42.89
C SER A 32 5.04 -7.25 42.40
N LYS A 33 4.27 -8.34 42.34
CA LYS A 33 4.76 -9.64 41.90
C LYS A 33 5.04 -9.62 40.39
N TYR A 34 6.23 -10.06 40.02
CA TYR A 34 6.58 -10.30 38.63
C TYR A 34 5.89 -11.55 38.09
N VAL A 35 5.50 -11.49 36.82
CA VAL A 35 4.87 -12.57 36.06
C VAL A 35 5.57 -12.75 34.73
N LYS A 36 5.53 -13.99 34.23
CA LYS A 36 6.13 -14.42 32.98
C LYS A 36 5.04 -14.66 31.94
N LEU A 37 5.17 -14.05 30.77
CA LEU A 37 4.22 -14.15 29.67
C LEU A 37 4.94 -14.69 28.44
N ASN A 38 4.37 -15.72 27.81
CA ASN A 38 4.80 -16.21 26.52
C ASN A 38 3.70 -15.91 25.50
N VAL A 39 3.94 -14.92 24.63
CA VAL A 39 2.98 -14.43 23.64
C VAL A 39 3.41 -14.91 22.26
N GLY A 40 2.86 -16.04 21.82
CA GLY A 40 3.19 -16.67 20.54
C GLY A 40 4.69 -16.95 20.34
N GLY A 41 5.39 -17.34 21.41
CA GLY A 41 6.83 -17.60 21.41
C GLY A 41 7.71 -16.43 21.86
N ALA A 42 7.15 -15.22 21.98
CA ALA A 42 7.89 -14.07 22.51
C ALA A 42 7.73 -13.97 24.03
N LEU A 43 8.86 -13.88 24.73
CA LEU A 43 8.94 -13.97 26.19
C LEU A 43 8.99 -12.57 26.82
N PHE A 44 8.09 -12.31 27.77
CA PHE A 44 8.00 -11.03 28.47
C PHE A 44 7.95 -11.20 29.98
N TYR A 45 8.53 -10.23 30.67
CA TYR A 45 8.46 -10.08 32.11
C TYR A 45 7.81 -8.75 32.46
N THR A 46 6.84 -8.78 33.38
CA THR A 46 6.17 -7.56 33.86
C THR A 46 5.58 -7.81 35.25
N THR A 47 4.95 -6.80 35.85
CA THR A 47 4.26 -6.91 37.14
C THR A 47 2.76 -7.12 36.96
N ILE A 48 2.12 -7.75 37.96
CA ILE A 48 0.65 -7.85 38.02
C ILE A 48 0.02 -6.44 38.00
N ASP A 49 0.65 -5.49 38.70
CA ASP A 49 0.22 -4.09 38.70
C ASP A 49 0.09 -3.52 37.28
N THR A 50 1.11 -3.71 36.44
CA THR A 50 1.08 -3.24 35.04
C THR A 50 -0.10 -3.83 34.26
N LEU A 51 -0.35 -5.14 34.42
CA LEU A 51 -1.40 -5.84 33.68
C LEU A 51 -2.81 -5.52 34.18
N THR A 52 -2.95 -5.05 35.41
CA THR A 52 -4.23 -4.79 36.08
C THR A 52 -4.55 -3.31 36.26
N LYS A 53 -3.60 -2.41 35.93
CA LYS A 53 -3.71 -0.96 36.08
C LYS A 53 -4.93 -0.35 35.37
N GLN A 54 -5.27 -0.88 34.21
CA GLN A 54 -6.42 -0.45 33.40
C GLN A 54 -7.43 -1.57 33.24
N ASP A 55 -8.68 -1.22 32.94
CA ASP A 55 -9.72 -2.21 32.66
C ASP A 55 -9.58 -2.73 31.22
N ASN A 56 -9.11 -3.96 31.07
CA ASN A 56 -8.80 -4.60 29.80
C ASN A 56 -8.79 -6.14 29.96
N MET A 57 -8.59 -6.88 28.88
CA MET A 57 -8.59 -8.35 28.91
C MET A 57 -7.50 -8.93 29.82
N LEU A 58 -6.32 -8.31 29.86
CA LEU A 58 -5.21 -8.75 30.71
C LEU A 58 -5.58 -8.61 32.19
N ARG A 59 -6.25 -7.52 32.59
CA ARG A 59 -6.76 -7.39 33.96
C ARG A 59 -7.69 -8.56 34.32
N ALA A 60 -8.56 -8.99 33.40
CA ALA A 60 -9.44 -10.13 33.63
C ALA A 60 -8.66 -11.44 33.84
N MET A 61 -7.63 -11.70 33.01
CA MET A 61 -6.71 -12.85 33.17
C MET A 61 -6.05 -12.90 34.55
N PHE A 62 -5.64 -11.75 35.07
CA PHE A 62 -4.92 -11.64 36.35
C PHE A 62 -5.84 -11.32 37.55
N SER A 63 -7.16 -11.25 37.35
CA SER A 63 -8.14 -11.04 38.42
C SER A 63 -8.51 -12.31 39.21
N GLY A 64 -8.04 -13.48 38.74
CA GLY A 64 -8.41 -14.79 39.26
C GLY A 64 -9.84 -15.23 38.92
N ARG A 65 -10.51 -14.52 38.00
CA ARG A 65 -11.86 -14.86 37.49
C ARG A 65 -11.81 -15.72 36.23
N MET A 66 -10.68 -15.73 35.53
CA MET A 66 -10.46 -16.51 34.31
C MET A 66 -9.33 -17.50 34.54
N GLU A 67 -9.44 -18.67 33.93
CA GLU A 67 -8.35 -19.64 33.90
C GLU A 67 -7.36 -19.24 32.81
N VAL A 68 -6.07 -19.31 33.13
CA VAL A 68 -4.99 -19.06 32.17
C VAL A 68 -4.16 -20.31 31.99
N LEU A 69 -3.74 -20.55 30.74
CA LEU A 69 -2.85 -21.66 30.41
C LEU A 69 -1.43 -21.30 30.85
N THR A 70 -0.81 -22.22 31.59
CA THR A 70 0.57 -22.08 32.05
C THR A 70 1.35 -23.33 31.66
N ASP A 71 2.59 -23.17 31.21
CA ASP A 71 3.50 -24.29 30.95
C ASP A 71 4.19 -24.81 32.22
N SER A 72 5.04 -25.83 32.08
CA SER A 72 5.80 -26.44 33.19
C SER A 72 6.81 -25.49 33.85
N GLU A 73 7.22 -24.42 33.18
CA GLU A 73 8.19 -23.44 33.70
C GLU A 73 7.51 -22.21 34.34
N GLY A 74 6.18 -22.17 34.32
CA GLY A 74 5.38 -21.08 34.87
C GLY A 74 5.14 -19.92 33.91
N TRP A 75 5.34 -20.10 32.59
CA TRP A 75 4.97 -19.11 31.59
C TRP A 75 3.48 -19.14 31.30
N ILE A 76 2.86 -17.98 31.38
CA ILE A 76 1.46 -17.81 31.01
C ILE A 76 1.40 -17.67 29.50
N LEU A 77 0.68 -18.58 28.85
CA LEU A 77 0.63 -18.72 27.41
C LEU A 77 -0.50 -17.85 26.83
N ILE A 78 -0.15 -17.03 25.84
CA ILE A 78 -1.09 -16.22 25.05
C ILE A 78 -0.87 -16.56 23.58
N ASP A 79 -1.90 -17.10 22.94
CA ASP A 79 -1.86 -17.47 21.52
C ASP A 79 -2.09 -16.24 20.62
N ARG A 80 -1.11 -15.33 20.61
CA ARG A 80 -1.09 -14.10 19.82
C ARG A 80 0.31 -13.77 19.34
N CYS A 81 0.44 -12.90 18.34
CA CYS A 81 1.74 -12.46 17.88
C CYS A 81 2.41 -11.52 18.91
N GLY A 82 3.58 -11.92 19.40
CA GLY A 82 4.33 -11.11 20.35
C GLY A 82 5.03 -9.86 19.79
N LYS A 83 5.02 -9.64 18.46
CA LYS A 83 5.77 -8.56 17.78
C LYS A 83 5.53 -7.18 18.43
N HIS A 84 4.27 -6.84 18.71
CA HIS A 84 3.86 -5.54 19.24
C HIS A 84 3.61 -5.52 20.74
N PHE A 85 3.80 -6.65 21.42
CA PHE A 85 3.41 -6.79 22.82
C PHE A 85 4.26 -5.93 23.78
N ASN A 86 5.50 -5.61 23.41
CA ASN A 86 6.31 -4.60 24.13
C ASN A 86 5.64 -3.22 24.15
N ILE A 87 5.03 -2.81 23.02
CA ILE A 87 4.33 -1.52 22.92
C ILE A 87 3.08 -1.54 23.80
N ILE A 88 2.35 -2.66 23.79
CA ILE A 88 1.21 -2.89 24.70
C ILE A 88 1.64 -2.73 26.16
N LEU A 89 2.73 -3.37 26.58
CA LEU A 89 3.23 -3.26 27.95
C LEU A 89 3.65 -1.84 28.31
N ASN A 90 4.35 -1.13 27.42
CA ASN A 90 4.75 0.25 27.66
C ASN A 90 3.53 1.17 27.77
N TYR A 91 2.49 0.96 26.96
CA TYR A 91 1.24 1.69 27.08
C TYR A 91 0.57 1.47 28.44
N LEU A 92 0.53 0.21 28.92
CA LEU A 92 -0.03 -0.09 30.23
C LEU A 92 0.78 0.53 31.38
N ARG A 93 2.10 0.69 31.23
CA ARG A 93 2.97 1.35 32.21
C ARG A 93 2.74 2.85 32.25
N ASP A 94 2.81 3.50 31.09
CA ASP A 94 2.95 4.96 31.00
C ASP A 94 1.65 5.68 30.61
N GLY A 95 0.65 4.95 30.09
CA GLY A 95 -0.63 5.49 29.60
C GLY A 95 -0.56 6.14 28.22
N GLN A 96 0.63 6.31 27.66
CA GLN A 96 0.90 6.87 26.35
C GLN A 96 2.16 6.26 25.75
N ILE A 97 2.21 6.12 24.43
CA ILE A 97 3.40 5.63 23.71
C ILE A 97 3.57 6.39 22.40
N PRO A 98 4.81 6.57 21.92
CA PRO A 98 5.03 6.91 20.52
C PRO A 98 4.56 5.75 19.64
N LEU A 99 3.66 6.04 18.70
CA LEU A 99 3.20 5.05 17.74
C LEU A 99 4.27 4.77 16.67
N PRO A 100 4.28 3.56 16.07
CA PRO A 100 5.16 3.23 14.94
C PRO A 100 5.02 4.22 13.77
N GLU A 101 6.08 4.33 12.96
CA GLU A 101 6.08 5.22 11.80
C GLU A 101 5.37 4.61 10.59
N LEU A 102 5.42 3.29 10.41
CA LEU A 102 4.81 2.63 9.25
C LEU A 102 3.32 2.41 9.48
N GLN A 103 2.49 2.70 8.47
CA GLN A 103 1.04 2.52 8.58
C GLN A 103 0.66 1.06 8.87
N SER A 104 1.30 0.10 8.20
CA SER A 104 1.09 -1.33 8.42
C SER A 104 1.35 -1.74 9.87
N GLU A 105 2.39 -1.19 10.50
CA GLU A 105 2.71 -1.48 11.90
C GLU A 105 1.68 -0.88 12.87
N ILE A 106 1.12 0.30 12.56
CA ILE A 106 0.02 0.88 13.33
C ILE A 106 -1.24 0.01 13.21
N GLU A 107 -1.54 -0.53 12.02
CA GLU A 107 -2.67 -1.43 11.80
C GLU A 107 -2.52 -2.76 12.56
N GLU A 108 -1.32 -3.36 12.52
CA GLU A 108 -0.98 -4.54 13.31
C GLU A 108 -1.14 -4.27 14.81
N LEU A 109 -0.58 -3.16 15.32
CA LEU A 109 -0.72 -2.75 16.72
C LEU A 109 -2.18 -2.51 17.11
N HIS A 110 -2.95 -1.86 16.25
CA HIS A 110 -4.37 -1.59 16.46
C HIS A 110 -5.18 -2.90 16.62
N ASN A 111 -4.85 -3.93 15.85
CA ASN A 111 -5.49 -5.24 15.97
C ASN A 111 -5.17 -5.93 17.31
N GLU A 112 -3.92 -5.84 17.78
CA GLU A 112 -3.57 -6.34 19.12
C GLU A 112 -4.24 -5.52 20.23
N ALA A 113 -4.26 -4.19 20.12
CA ALA A 113 -4.93 -3.32 21.09
C ALA A 113 -6.42 -3.64 21.21
N LYS A 114 -7.09 -3.96 20.09
CA LYS A 114 -8.48 -4.47 20.08
C LYS A 114 -8.59 -5.83 20.76
N TYR A 115 -7.69 -6.76 20.46
CA TYR A 115 -7.71 -8.09 21.08
C TYR A 115 -7.58 -8.02 22.61
N TYR A 116 -6.65 -7.22 23.11
CA TYR A 116 -6.45 -7.02 24.55
C TYR A 116 -7.48 -6.08 25.19
N LEU A 117 -8.41 -5.52 24.41
CA LEU A 117 -9.44 -4.57 24.86
C LEU A 117 -8.86 -3.30 25.53
N ILE A 118 -7.80 -2.75 24.97
CA ILE A 118 -7.14 -1.53 25.49
C ILE A 118 -7.67 -0.32 24.73
N GLN A 119 -8.85 0.16 25.14
CA GLN A 119 -9.61 1.17 24.38
C GLN A 119 -8.82 2.45 24.09
N GLY A 120 -8.08 2.97 25.07
CA GLY A 120 -7.30 4.20 24.88
C GLY A 120 -6.20 4.06 23.81
N LEU A 121 -5.63 2.86 23.63
CA LEU A 121 -4.66 2.60 22.58
C LEU A 121 -5.33 2.36 21.23
N VAL A 122 -6.51 1.71 21.20
CA VAL A 122 -7.33 1.59 19.99
C VAL A 122 -7.64 2.98 19.43
N ASP A 123 -8.10 3.90 20.27
CA ASP A 123 -8.45 5.26 19.88
C ASP A 123 -7.22 6.03 19.35
N GLN A 124 -6.05 5.88 20.00
CA GLN A 124 -4.80 6.48 19.54
C GLN A 124 -4.39 5.96 18.16
N CYS A 125 -4.47 4.65 17.93
CA CYS A 125 -4.13 4.06 16.63
C CYS A 125 -5.12 4.50 15.55
N GLN A 126 -6.43 4.50 15.82
CA GLN A 126 -7.44 4.97 14.87
C GLN A 126 -7.25 6.43 14.49
N LYS A 127 -6.96 7.29 15.48
CA LYS A 127 -6.68 8.70 15.24
C LYS A 127 -5.42 8.89 14.39
N ALA A 128 -4.39 8.09 14.61
CA ALA A 128 -3.17 8.12 13.81
C ALA A 128 -3.39 7.63 12.37
N LEU A 129 -4.12 6.53 12.19
CA LEU A 129 -4.50 6.01 10.86
C LEU A 129 -5.37 7.01 10.10
N LYS A 130 -6.35 7.61 10.77
CA LYS A 130 -7.17 8.66 10.19
C LYS A 130 -6.33 9.88 9.80
N ARG A 131 -5.43 10.36 10.67
CA ARG A 131 -4.54 11.48 10.35
C ARG A 131 -3.65 11.19 9.15
N LYS A 132 -3.16 9.96 9.00
CA LYS A 132 -2.35 9.55 7.84
C LYS A 132 -3.18 9.42 6.55
N ARG A 133 -4.40 8.91 6.66
CA ARG A 133 -5.35 8.84 5.53
C ARG A 133 -5.77 10.23 5.07
N ASP A 134 -6.03 11.11 6.04
CA ASP A 134 -6.39 12.51 5.85
C ASP A 134 -5.15 13.41 5.73
N GLU A 135 -3.94 12.84 5.53
CA GLU A 135 -2.73 13.61 5.25
C GLU A 135 -2.83 14.17 3.83
N TYR A 136 -3.70 15.18 3.71
CA TYR A 136 -3.89 15.98 2.53
C TYR A 136 -2.62 16.78 2.32
N PHE A 137 -1.80 16.37 1.35
CA PHE A 137 -0.70 17.20 0.87
C PHE A 137 -1.31 18.25 -0.07
N PRO A 138 -1.38 19.54 0.30
CA PRO A 138 -1.95 20.60 -0.54
C PRO A 138 -1.10 20.91 -1.78
N VAL A 139 -0.06 20.10 -2.03
CA VAL A 139 0.97 20.33 -3.03
C VAL A 139 1.09 19.07 -3.89
N CYS A 140 0.86 19.22 -5.20
CA CYS A 140 1.28 18.21 -6.18
C CYS A 140 2.81 18.25 -6.27
N ARG A 141 3.47 17.18 -5.84
CA ARG A 141 4.93 17.06 -5.87
C ARG A 141 5.36 16.29 -7.10
N ILE A 142 6.12 16.95 -7.97
CA ILE A 142 6.66 16.35 -9.19
C ILE A 142 8.18 16.22 -8.99
N PRO A 143 8.70 15.03 -8.65
CA PRO A 143 10.14 14.81 -8.59
C PRO A 143 10.79 15.01 -9.98
N VAL A 144 11.99 15.60 -9.95
CA VAL A 144 12.88 15.70 -11.11
C VAL A 144 14.02 14.70 -10.90
N ILE A 145 14.21 13.78 -11.84
CA ILE A 145 15.26 12.76 -11.76
C ILE A 145 16.61 13.41 -12.09
N THR A 146 17.64 13.10 -11.30
CA THR A 146 19.01 13.59 -11.52
C THR A 146 20.01 12.48 -11.89
N SER A 147 19.65 11.20 -11.69
CA SER A 147 20.41 10.07 -12.22
C SER A 147 19.53 8.88 -12.66
N GLN A 148 20.05 8.05 -13.57
CA GLN A 148 19.36 6.81 -13.95
C GLN A 148 19.16 5.87 -12.74
N ARG A 149 20.04 5.91 -11.74
CA ARG A 149 19.90 5.14 -10.50
C ARG A 149 18.68 5.59 -9.69
N GLU A 150 18.45 6.90 -9.56
CA GLU A 150 17.27 7.44 -8.89
C GLU A 150 15.98 7.03 -9.61
N ALA A 151 15.98 7.07 -10.95
CA ALA A 151 14.85 6.60 -11.75
C ALA A 151 14.49 5.15 -11.41
N GLN A 152 15.49 4.26 -11.39
CA GLN A 152 15.29 2.84 -11.10
C GLN A 152 14.82 2.60 -9.66
N LEU A 153 15.38 3.33 -8.69
CA LEU A 153 14.94 3.24 -7.29
C LEU A 153 13.48 3.67 -7.13
N LEU A 154 13.08 4.76 -7.79
CA LEU A 154 11.70 5.26 -7.77
C LEU A 154 10.73 4.26 -8.43
N ILE A 155 11.10 3.71 -9.59
CA ILE A 155 10.27 2.73 -10.31
C ILE A 155 10.13 1.41 -9.54
N ASN A 156 11.23 0.90 -9.00
CA ASN A 156 11.25 -0.39 -8.31
C ASN A 156 10.65 -0.32 -6.90
N GLY A 157 10.74 0.82 -6.23
CA GLY A 157 10.19 1.03 -4.89
C GLY A 157 8.72 1.44 -4.87
N SER A 158 8.16 1.88 -6.01
CA SER A 158 6.78 2.37 -6.06
C SER A 158 5.77 1.25 -6.23
N THR A 159 4.73 1.26 -5.38
CA THR A 159 3.51 0.46 -5.54
C THR A 159 2.45 1.15 -6.38
N LYS A 160 2.59 2.46 -6.63
CA LYS A 160 1.69 3.26 -7.45
C LYS A 160 2.16 3.28 -8.91
N PRO A 161 1.24 3.43 -9.87
CA PRO A 161 1.59 3.68 -11.26
C PRO A 161 2.42 4.95 -11.40
N ILE A 162 3.37 4.94 -12.35
CA ILE A 162 4.27 6.07 -12.62
C ILE A 162 4.15 6.49 -14.08
N VAL A 163 4.07 7.80 -14.29
CA VAL A 163 4.23 8.44 -15.61
C VAL A 163 5.50 9.27 -15.56
N LYS A 164 6.45 8.96 -16.44
CA LYS A 164 7.72 9.67 -16.57
C LYS A 164 7.73 10.43 -17.89
N LEU A 165 7.97 11.73 -17.85
CA LEU A 165 8.25 12.54 -19.04
C LEU A 165 9.75 12.84 -19.09
N LEU A 166 10.42 12.28 -20.09
CA LEU A 166 11.74 12.74 -20.51
C LEU A 166 11.56 13.92 -21.46
N TYR A 167 12.25 15.02 -21.18
CA TYR A 167 12.37 16.12 -22.14
C TYR A 167 13.75 16.78 -22.01
N ASN A 168 14.43 16.95 -23.14
CA ASN A 168 15.74 17.58 -23.20
C ASN A 168 15.70 18.80 -24.11
N ARG A 169 15.25 19.93 -23.53
CA ARG A 169 15.16 21.22 -24.24
C ARG A 169 16.54 21.78 -24.64
N GLN A 170 17.62 21.35 -23.97
CA GLN A 170 18.98 21.83 -24.24
C GLN A 170 19.68 21.02 -25.34
N ASN A 171 19.15 19.86 -25.71
CA ASN A 171 19.71 19.06 -26.78
C ASN A 171 19.55 19.79 -28.12
N ASN A 172 20.69 20.16 -28.71
CA ASN A 172 20.75 20.95 -29.93
C ASN A 172 21.04 20.08 -31.17
N LYS A 173 20.76 18.76 -31.11
CA LYS A 173 21.22 17.79 -32.13
C LYS A 173 20.76 18.18 -33.54
N TYR A 174 19.57 18.77 -33.72
CA TYR A 174 19.09 19.32 -35.00
C TYR A 174 18.06 20.42 -34.71
N SER A 175 18.37 21.66 -35.12
CA SER A 175 17.60 22.89 -34.81
C SER A 175 16.10 22.70 -34.90
N TYR A 176 15.42 22.87 -33.76
CA TYR A 176 13.97 22.79 -33.66
C TYR A 176 13.34 23.82 -34.59
N THR A 177 12.40 23.36 -35.42
CA THR A 177 11.43 24.28 -36.03
C THR A 177 10.59 24.90 -34.91
N SER A 178 10.03 26.10 -35.11
CA SER A 178 9.13 26.72 -34.11
C SER A 178 8.01 25.76 -33.67
N ASN A 179 7.52 24.94 -34.61
CA ASN A 179 6.52 23.90 -34.33
C ASN A 179 7.01 22.79 -33.39
N SER A 180 8.30 22.43 -33.43
CA SER A 180 8.87 21.43 -32.51
C SER A 180 8.99 22.00 -31.10
N ASP A 181 9.39 23.27 -30.96
CA ASP A 181 9.45 23.95 -29.66
C ASP A 181 8.06 24.08 -29.04
N ASP A 182 7.07 24.48 -29.84
CA ASP A 182 5.67 24.54 -29.42
C ASP A 182 5.16 23.17 -28.96
N ASN A 183 5.53 22.10 -29.67
CA ASN A 183 5.15 20.75 -29.28
C ASN A 183 5.85 20.26 -28.01
N ILE A 184 7.10 20.64 -27.75
CA ILE A 184 7.76 20.38 -26.46
C ILE A 184 6.96 21.07 -25.33
N LEU A 185 6.58 22.34 -25.52
CA LEU A 185 5.80 23.08 -24.53
C LEU A 185 4.43 22.44 -24.29
N LYS A 186 3.73 22.00 -25.34
CA LYS A 186 2.47 21.26 -25.23
C LYS A 186 2.61 19.96 -24.46
N ASN A 187 3.69 19.20 -24.67
CA ASN A 187 3.98 17.99 -23.88
C ASN A 187 4.17 18.32 -22.39
N ILE A 188 4.93 19.38 -22.08
CA ILE A 188 5.15 19.82 -20.69
C ILE A 188 3.84 20.29 -20.04
N GLU A 189 3.05 21.10 -20.73
CA GLU A 189 1.76 21.59 -20.25
C GLU A 189 0.78 20.43 -20.01
N MET A 190 0.75 19.46 -20.94
CA MET A 190 -0.07 18.27 -20.81
C MET A 190 0.34 17.43 -19.60
N PHE A 191 1.65 17.26 -19.37
CA PHE A 191 2.18 16.57 -18.21
C PHE A 191 1.75 17.24 -16.91
N ASP A 192 1.88 18.57 -16.82
CA ASP A 192 1.50 19.33 -15.63
C ASP A 192 -0.03 19.26 -15.37
N LYS A 193 -0.85 19.30 -16.44
CA LYS A 193 -2.32 19.10 -16.33
C LYS A 193 -2.67 17.72 -15.78
N LEU A 194 -2.04 16.68 -16.31
CA LEU A 194 -2.28 15.30 -15.89
C LEU A 194 -1.77 15.04 -14.47
N SER A 195 -0.63 15.62 -14.09
CA SER A 195 -0.06 15.45 -12.75
C SER A 195 -0.94 16.04 -11.66
N VAL A 196 -1.57 17.18 -11.94
CA VAL A 196 -2.55 17.76 -11.03
C VAL A 196 -3.83 16.93 -11.00
N ARG A 197 -4.34 16.53 -12.18
CA ARG A 197 -5.61 15.78 -12.28
C ARG A 197 -5.58 14.43 -11.60
N PHE A 198 -4.45 13.73 -11.64
CA PHE A 198 -4.27 12.41 -11.05
C PHE A 198 -3.34 12.42 -9.83
N ASN A 199 -3.21 13.58 -9.18
CA ASN A 199 -2.40 13.75 -7.98
C ASN A 199 -2.81 12.73 -6.90
N GLY A 200 -1.83 12.08 -6.28
CA GLY A 200 -2.05 11.05 -5.26
C GLY A 200 -2.37 9.66 -5.80
N ARG A 201 -2.86 9.52 -7.03
CA ARG A 201 -3.16 8.22 -7.67
C ARG A 201 -1.99 7.73 -8.52
N VAL A 202 -1.39 8.63 -9.29
CA VAL A 202 -0.26 8.36 -10.18
C VAL A 202 0.93 9.22 -9.76
N ILE A 203 2.12 8.65 -9.78
CA ILE A 203 3.36 9.40 -9.55
C ILE A 203 3.85 9.96 -10.88
N PHE A 204 3.91 11.29 -10.99
CA PHE A 204 4.43 11.97 -12.17
C PHE A 204 5.88 12.38 -11.94
N VAL A 205 6.75 12.09 -12.90
CA VAL A 205 8.19 12.30 -12.77
C VAL A 205 8.76 13.00 -14.01
N LYS A 206 9.60 14.03 -13.81
CA LYS A 206 10.33 14.72 -14.89
C LYS A 206 11.75 14.18 -14.99
N ASP A 207 12.12 13.68 -16.15
CA ASP A 207 13.46 13.20 -16.46
C ASP A 207 14.17 14.22 -17.37
N VAL A 208 15.03 15.04 -16.75
CA VAL A 208 15.74 16.14 -17.43
C VAL A 208 17.19 15.78 -17.77
N ILE A 209 17.63 14.57 -17.43
CA ILE A 209 19.01 14.12 -17.61
C ILE A 209 19.30 13.97 -19.10
N GLY A 210 18.31 13.47 -19.84
CA GLY A 210 18.41 13.20 -21.27
C GLY A 210 19.48 12.15 -21.57
N GLY A 211 19.08 10.94 -21.96
CA GLY A 211 20.01 10.09 -22.71
C GLY A 211 20.51 10.86 -23.93
N ASN A 212 21.77 10.68 -24.34
CA ASN A 212 22.46 11.50 -25.37
C ASN A 212 21.70 11.65 -26.72
N GLU A 213 20.62 10.91 -26.95
CA GLU A 213 19.89 10.88 -28.22
C GLU A 213 18.39 11.17 -28.12
N GLU A 214 17.76 11.02 -26.95
CA GLU A 214 16.31 11.21 -26.79
C GLU A 214 15.96 12.66 -26.45
N ILE A 215 14.97 13.21 -27.14
CA ILE A 215 14.54 14.61 -26.99
C ILE A 215 13.28 14.69 -26.14
N CYS A 216 12.25 13.90 -26.45
CA CYS A 216 11.01 13.88 -25.69
C CYS A 216 10.39 12.49 -25.75
N CYS A 217 10.07 11.93 -24.59
CA CYS A 217 9.52 10.59 -24.46
C CYS A 217 8.65 10.47 -23.21
N TRP A 218 7.47 9.88 -23.36
CA TRP A 218 6.62 9.48 -22.23
C TRP A 218 6.82 8.00 -21.96
N SER A 219 7.09 7.64 -20.72
CA SER A 219 7.18 6.24 -20.28
C SER A 219 6.18 5.97 -19.16
N PHE A 220 5.47 4.88 -19.28
CA PHE A 220 4.40 4.48 -18.36
C PHE A 220 4.84 3.20 -17.64
N TYR A 221 4.71 3.19 -16.32
CA TYR A 221 5.12 2.07 -15.49
C TYR A 221 3.99 1.62 -14.56
N GLY A 222 3.76 0.32 -14.52
CA GLY A 222 2.80 -0.34 -13.64
C GLY A 222 3.46 -1.55 -12.96
N HIS A 223 3.21 -1.74 -11.67
CA HIS A 223 3.84 -2.81 -10.88
C HIS A 223 5.38 -2.91 -11.08
N SER A 224 6.06 -1.76 -11.04
CA SER A 224 7.52 -1.63 -11.23
C SER A 224 8.06 -2.09 -12.59
N ARG A 225 7.22 -2.20 -13.61
CA ARG A 225 7.63 -2.57 -14.98
C ARG A 225 7.16 -1.51 -15.97
N LYS A 226 7.95 -1.27 -17.02
CA LYS A 226 7.53 -0.41 -18.13
C LYS A 226 6.43 -1.14 -18.91
N VAL A 227 5.27 -0.49 -19.09
CA VAL A 227 4.12 -1.08 -19.79
C VAL A 227 3.87 -0.44 -21.15
N ALA A 228 4.17 0.86 -21.27
CA ALA A 228 4.01 1.59 -22.52
C ALA A 228 5.06 2.70 -22.64
N GLU A 229 5.29 3.12 -23.88
CA GLU A 229 6.20 4.21 -24.22
C GLU A 229 5.67 4.96 -25.45
N ILE A 230 5.77 6.29 -25.41
CA ILE A 230 5.45 7.17 -26.52
C ILE A 230 6.68 8.04 -26.79
N SER A 231 7.43 7.67 -27.83
CA SER A 231 8.46 8.56 -28.36
C SER A 231 7.80 9.72 -29.09
N CYS A 232 8.06 10.94 -28.64
CA CYS A 232 7.60 12.16 -29.28
C CYS A 232 8.58 12.64 -30.35
N THR A 233 9.59 11.85 -30.69
CA THR A 233 10.65 12.25 -31.62
C THR A 233 10.50 11.49 -32.93
N SER A 234 10.39 12.23 -34.04
CA SER A 234 10.31 11.68 -35.40
C SER A 234 11.50 12.16 -36.22
N ILE A 235 12.10 11.26 -37.01
CA ILE A 235 13.24 11.56 -37.88
C ILE A 235 12.74 11.48 -39.32
N MET A 236 12.85 12.60 -40.04
CA MET A 236 12.56 12.66 -41.46
C MET A 236 13.83 12.91 -42.26
N TYR A 237 13.98 12.16 -43.34
CA TYR A 237 15.05 12.35 -44.31
C TYR A 237 14.50 13.19 -45.45
N THR A 238 14.98 14.43 -45.58
CA THR A 238 14.74 15.22 -46.80
C THR A 238 15.92 15.06 -47.75
N SER A 239 15.72 15.41 -49.02
CA SER A 239 16.76 15.34 -50.06
C SER A 239 18.04 16.12 -49.72
N GLU A 240 17.94 17.07 -48.77
CA GLU A 240 19.04 17.97 -48.42
C GLU A 240 19.63 17.68 -47.03
N LYS A 241 18.82 17.29 -46.02
CA LYS A 241 19.29 17.07 -44.63
C LYS A 241 18.41 16.09 -43.83
N LYS A 242 19.01 15.46 -42.81
CA LYS A 242 18.27 14.79 -41.72
C LYS A 242 17.60 15.86 -40.84
N GLN A 243 16.29 15.78 -40.69
CA GLN A 243 15.51 16.65 -39.81
C GLN A 243 14.92 15.83 -38.66
N THR A 244 15.09 16.31 -37.42
CA THR A 244 14.43 15.74 -36.25
C THR A 244 13.30 16.66 -35.82
N LYS A 245 12.09 16.10 -35.69
CA LYS A 245 10.88 16.82 -35.28
C LYS A 245 10.37 16.28 -33.96
N VAL A 246 9.81 17.17 -33.15
CA VAL A 246 9.08 16.79 -31.94
C VAL A 246 7.59 16.88 -32.22
N GLU A 247 6.87 15.83 -31.86
CA GLU A 247 5.44 15.66 -32.02
C GLU A 247 4.72 15.76 -30.67
N PHE A 248 3.43 16.09 -30.73
CA PHE A 248 2.55 16.10 -29.57
C PHE A 248 1.37 15.15 -29.82
N PRO A 249 1.53 13.84 -29.55
CA PRO A 249 0.48 12.83 -29.77
C PRO A 249 -0.53 12.84 -28.62
N GLU A 250 -1.30 13.93 -28.49
CA GLU A 250 -2.22 14.21 -27.37
C GLU A 250 -3.15 13.04 -27.02
N ALA A 251 -3.87 12.50 -28.01
CA ALA A 251 -4.83 11.43 -27.81
C ALA A 251 -4.18 10.16 -27.24
N ARG A 252 -2.98 9.81 -27.72
CA ARG A 252 -2.24 8.64 -27.25
C ARG A 252 -1.71 8.84 -25.84
N ILE A 253 -1.23 10.04 -25.52
CA ILE A 253 -0.79 10.40 -24.16
C ILE A 253 -1.95 10.25 -23.16
N LEU A 254 -3.14 10.74 -23.53
CA LEU A 254 -4.34 10.61 -22.72
C LEU A 254 -4.73 9.15 -22.51
N GLU A 255 -4.79 8.37 -23.58
CA GLU A 255 -5.14 6.96 -23.55
C GLU A 255 -4.21 6.16 -22.62
N GLU A 256 -2.90 6.27 -22.81
CA GLU A 256 -1.93 5.55 -21.96
C GLU A 256 -1.96 6.02 -20.50
N THR A 257 -2.24 7.30 -20.26
CA THR A 257 -2.43 7.82 -18.89
C THR A 257 -3.68 7.26 -18.23
N LEU A 258 -4.75 6.99 -18.99
CA LEU A 258 -5.92 6.31 -18.44
C LEU A 258 -5.66 4.82 -18.23
N ASN A 259 -4.94 4.17 -19.15
CA ASN A 259 -4.59 2.76 -19.03
C ASN A 259 -3.72 2.46 -17.81
N ILE A 260 -2.81 3.38 -17.42
CA ILE A 260 -1.97 3.16 -16.24
C ILE A 260 -2.77 3.16 -14.93
N LEU A 261 -3.97 3.73 -14.89
CA LEU A 261 -4.84 3.68 -13.72
C LEU A 261 -5.31 2.25 -13.40
N LEU A 262 -5.29 1.33 -14.37
CA LEU A 262 -5.57 -0.09 -14.14
C LEU A 262 -4.51 -0.77 -13.23
N TYR A 263 -3.36 -0.13 -13.04
CA TYR A 263 -2.27 -0.60 -12.20
C TYR A 263 -2.28 0.06 -10.81
N GLU A 264 -3.33 0.80 -10.47
CA GLU A 264 -3.57 1.28 -9.12
C GLU A 264 -3.93 0.10 -8.20
N LYS A 265 -3.13 -0.15 -7.16
CA LYS A 265 -3.55 -1.04 -6.09
C LYS A 265 -4.67 -0.34 -5.32
N LEU A 266 -5.89 -0.80 -5.52
CA LEU A 266 -7.01 -0.43 -4.65
C LEU A 266 -6.70 -0.96 -3.25
N ASP A 267 -6.72 -0.08 -2.25
CA ASP A 267 -6.74 -0.53 -0.87
C ASP A 267 -7.95 -1.46 -0.68
N SER A 268 -7.79 -2.49 0.13
CA SER A 268 -8.78 -3.57 0.34
C SER A 268 -10.17 -3.08 0.78
N GLN A 269 -10.28 -1.84 1.28
CA GLN A 269 -11.56 -1.20 1.64
C GLN A 269 -12.27 -0.53 0.44
N ASP A 270 -11.55 -0.08 -0.58
CA ASP A 270 -12.13 0.53 -1.79
C ASP A 270 -12.69 -0.52 -2.75
N ALA A 271 -12.17 -1.76 -2.67
CA ALA A 271 -12.75 -2.92 -3.35
C ALA A 271 -14.15 -3.26 -2.83
N GLU A 272 -14.39 -3.18 -1.52
CA GLU A 272 -15.73 -3.35 -0.92
C GLU A 272 -16.65 -2.17 -1.24
N ALA A 273 -16.13 -0.94 -1.24
CA ALA A 273 -16.90 0.25 -1.62
C ALA A 273 -17.36 0.20 -3.08
N MET A 274 -16.50 -0.20 -4.02
CA MET A 274 -16.89 -0.39 -5.43
C MET A 274 -17.82 -1.59 -5.63
N HIS A 275 -17.66 -2.69 -4.87
CA HIS A 275 -18.60 -3.81 -4.92
C HIS A 275 -20.01 -3.35 -4.49
N ASN A 276 -20.12 -2.55 -3.43
CA ASN A 276 -21.39 -1.99 -2.96
C ASN A 276 -22.02 -0.98 -3.93
N ILE A 277 -21.21 -0.24 -4.70
CA ILE A 277 -21.69 0.67 -5.76
C ILE A 277 -22.15 -0.12 -6.98
N GLY A 278 -21.43 -1.17 -7.38
CA GLY A 278 -21.81 -2.07 -8.48
C GLY A 278 -23.13 -2.79 -8.20
N THR A 279 -23.35 -3.25 -6.97
CA THR A 279 -24.61 -3.89 -6.54
C THR A 279 -25.78 -2.90 -6.49
N LYS A 280 -25.53 -1.62 -6.11
CA LYS A 280 -26.56 -0.57 -6.17
C LYS A 280 -26.93 -0.18 -7.60
N LEU A 281 -25.96 -0.01 -8.52
CA LEU A 281 -26.28 0.28 -9.91
C LEU A 281 -26.98 -0.91 -10.60
N GLY A 282 -26.63 -2.14 -10.23
CA GLY A 282 -27.35 -3.35 -10.68
C GLY A 282 -28.81 -3.41 -10.21
N SER A 283 -29.12 -2.93 -9.00
CA SER A 283 -30.51 -2.88 -8.51
C SER A 283 -31.34 -1.77 -9.15
N PHE A 284 -30.73 -0.64 -9.52
CA PHE A 284 -31.41 0.41 -10.29
C PHE A 284 -31.73 -0.02 -11.73
N ALA A 285 -30.84 -0.79 -12.37
CA ALA A 285 -31.10 -1.35 -13.71
C ALA A 285 -32.21 -2.42 -13.69
N ALA A 286 -32.30 -3.23 -12.64
CA ALA A 286 -33.37 -4.22 -12.48
C ALA A 286 -34.74 -3.58 -12.19
N ALA A 287 -34.77 -2.44 -11.49
CA ALA A 287 -36.01 -1.69 -11.21
C ALA A 287 -36.53 -0.90 -12.42
N ALA A 288 -35.65 -0.50 -13.35
CA ALA A 288 -36.06 0.17 -14.59
C ALA A 288 -36.61 -0.80 -15.65
N ALA A 289 -36.27 -2.09 -15.56
CA ALA A 289 -36.69 -3.11 -16.53
C ALA A 289 -38.09 -3.70 -16.26
N CYS A 290 -38.80 -3.29 -15.19
CA CYS A 290 -40.09 -3.88 -14.81
C CYS A 290 -41.31 -2.95 -14.99
N HIS A 291 -41.18 -1.81 -15.67
CA HIS A 291 -42.26 -0.80 -15.78
C HIS A 291 -42.47 -0.23 -17.19
N SER A 292 -42.39 -1.03 -18.25
CA SER A 292 -42.84 -0.58 -19.58
C SER A 292 -43.23 -1.76 -20.47
N ASP A 293 -44.45 -2.26 -20.30
CA ASP A 293 -45.21 -2.97 -21.35
C ASP A 293 -46.65 -3.11 -20.84
N ASP A 294 -47.47 -2.09 -21.10
CA ASP A 294 -48.91 -2.21 -21.37
C ASP A 294 -49.46 -0.80 -21.68
N ASP A 295 -50.46 -0.75 -22.57
CA ASP A 295 -51.22 0.40 -23.06
C ASP A 295 -50.64 1.22 -24.24
N GLU A 296 -50.89 0.74 -25.47
CA GLU A 296 -51.29 1.58 -26.62
C GLU A 296 -51.88 0.68 -27.73
N ASP A 297 -53.13 0.23 -27.57
CA ASP A 297 -53.96 -0.17 -28.72
C ASP A 297 -55.47 -0.05 -28.39
N HIS A 298 -56.05 1.13 -28.62
CA HIS A 298 -57.44 1.28 -29.10
C HIS A 298 -57.89 2.75 -29.19
N ARG A 299 -57.94 3.29 -30.42
CA ARG A 299 -59.13 3.99 -30.97
C ARG A 299 -58.81 4.72 -32.28
N VAL A 300 -59.19 4.15 -33.42
CA VAL A 300 -59.87 4.90 -34.50
C VAL A 300 -60.79 3.95 -35.29
N ARG A 301 -62.10 4.02 -35.05
CA ARG A 301 -63.14 3.74 -36.07
C ARG A 301 -64.53 4.19 -35.59
N LYS A 302 -65.21 4.91 -36.48
CA LYS A 302 -66.62 5.41 -36.45
C LYS A 302 -66.82 6.61 -35.52
N THR A 303 -67.35 7.75 -35.96
CA THR A 303 -68.29 8.09 -37.06
C THR A 303 -67.97 9.46 -37.62
#